data_AF-A0A7X9DHU7-F1
#
_entry.id   AF-A0A7X9DHU7-F1
#
_cell.length_a   1.000
_cell.length_b   1.000
_cell.length_c   1.000
_cell.angle_alpha   90.00
_cell.angle_beta   90.00
_cell.angle_gamma   90.00
#
_symmetry.space_group_name_H-M   'P 1'
#
loop_
_entity.id
_entity.type
_entity.pdbx_description
1 polymer ?
#
loop_
_entity_poly.entity_id
_entity_poly.type
_entity_poly.pdbx_seq_one_letter_code
_entity_poly.pdbx_strand_id
1 'polypeptide(L)'
;DVDLKTPHDLASQVEAAMEAQRTGKVTRKKINTKNILFIVSGAFGGLEDIINKRLNKQAIGFDKSQVRHEDRQSVLKMVKTEDLIEYGFESEFVGRLPVTVVLNDLDEEGLYKILKNKYSTVVLGKKLDFRAYGIDLEFTDEALRMLASKAYKERTGARGLLSVFEKTLIKFEKTLPSTDIKKLTVDREVVEHPEEVLKRILLSDNIRKFQKEFLIKHGIVMEFEDEALQIIQEKARAAGMSIKQYCDDLFHDYPYGIKLMNLERFTITKAAVEDPQGYIDEYIRNYYSQKK
;
A
#
# COMPACT_ATOMS: atom_id res chain seq x y z
N ASP A 1 1.30 6.74 -45.56
CA ASP A 1 2.16 5.56 -45.30
C ASP A 1 3.42 5.98 -44.57
N VAL A 2 3.76 5.25 -43.51
CA VAL A 2 4.97 5.44 -42.72
C VAL A 2 5.81 4.15 -42.82
N ASP A 3 7.13 4.26 -42.96
CA ASP A 3 8.01 3.10 -42.99
C ASP A 3 8.01 2.42 -41.61
N LEU A 4 7.81 1.10 -41.57
CA LEU A 4 7.77 0.31 -40.33
C LEU A 4 9.14 0.18 -39.65
N LYS A 5 10.21 0.44 -40.40
CA LYS A 5 11.59 0.33 -39.94
C LYS A 5 12.23 1.71 -39.97
N THR A 6 12.84 2.11 -38.87
CA THR A 6 13.57 3.37 -38.79
C THR A 6 14.91 3.22 -39.53
N PRO A 7 15.31 4.20 -40.37
CA PRO A 7 16.54 4.09 -41.16
C PRO A 7 17.81 4.02 -40.30
N HIS A 8 17.73 4.44 -39.05
CA HIS A 8 18.87 4.61 -38.14
C HIS A 8 19.02 3.47 -37.13
N ASP A 9 18.08 2.51 -37.10
CA ASP A 9 18.16 1.36 -36.21
C ASP A 9 19.07 0.27 -36.81
N LEU A 10 20.12 -0.09 -36.06
CA LEU A 10 21.12 -1.08 -36.46
C LEU A 10 20.48 -2.46 -36.71
N ALA A 11 19.49 -2.86 -35.90
CA ALA A 11 18.82 -4.14 -36.08
C ALA A 11 18.04 -4.17 -37.40
N SER A 12 17.29 -3.11 -37.68
CA SER A 12 16.57 -2.91 -38.94
C SER A 12 17.49 -2.89 -40.17
N GLN A 13 18.69 -2.31 -40.07
CA GLN A 13 19.69 -2.28 -41.16
C GLN A 13 20.29 -3.67 -41.44
N VAL A 14 20.66 -4.41 -40.39
CA VAL A 14 21.20 -5.77 -40.52
C VAL A 14 20.16 -6.72 -41.13
N GLU A 15 18.91 -6.64 -40.67
CA GLU A 15 17.82 -7.44 -41.23
C GLU A 15 17.55 -7.10 -42.70
N ALA A 16 17.56 -5.82 -43.08
CA ALA A 16 17.43 -5.38 -44.46
C ALA A 16 18.60 -5.85 -45.35
N ALA A 17 19.83 -5.86 -44.82
CA ALA A 17 21.01 -6.37 -45.53
C ALA A 17 20.94 -7.90 -45.74
N MET A 18 20.49 -8.64 -44.72
CA MET A 18 20.26 -10.10 -44.82
C MET A 18 19.14 -10.42 -45.82
N GLU A 19 18.04 -9.66 -45.82
CA GLU A 19 16.93 -9.82 -46.75
C GLU A 19 17.35 -9.51 -48.20
N ALA A 20 18.19 -8.48 -48.38
CA ALA A 20 18.79 -8.14 -49.67
C ALA A 20 19.75 -9.22 -50.19
N GLN A 21 20.59 -9.82 -49.33
CA GLN A 21 21.47 -10.93 -49.72
C GLN A 21 20.67 -12.16 -50.15
N ARG A 22 19.51 -12.41 -49.54
CA ARG A 22 18.65 -13.56 -49.87
C ARG A 22 17.79 -13.38 -51.13
N THR A 23 17.26 -12.18 -51.35
CA THR A 23 16.21 -11.94 -52.36
C THR A 23 16.61 -10.94 -53.45
N GLY A 24 17.75 -10.27 -53.31
CA GLY A 24 18.22 -9.23 -54.21
C GLY A 24 17.47 -7.90 -54.11
N LYS A 25 16.44 -7.79 -53.26
CA LYS A 25 15.64 -6.57 -53.06
C LYS A 25 15.46 -6.28 -51.57
N VAL A 26 15.50 -5.00 -51.22
CA VAL A 26 15.11 -4.54 -49.88
C VAL A 26 13.63 -4.18 -49.92
N THR A 27 12.80 -4.97 -49.25
CA THR A 27 11.37 -4.69 -49.10
C THR A 27 11.13 -3.69 -47.98
N ARG A 28 10.91 -2.41 -48.33
CA ARG A 28 10.41 -1.42 -47.37
C ARG A 28 8.94 -1.70 -47.06
N LYS A 29 8.69 -2.28 -45.88
CA LYS A 29 7.32 -2.45 -45.38
C LYS A 29 6.80 -1.09 -44.91
N LYS A 30 5.76 -0.63 -45.58
CA LYS A 30 5.04 0.61 -45.25
C LYS A 30 3.71 0.26 -44.59
N ILE A 31 3.32 1.05 -43.59
CA ILE A 31 2.01 0.96 -42.97
C ILE A 31 1.19 2.20 -43.27
N ASN A 32 -0.07 2.01 -43.67
CA ASN A 32 -1.01 3.10 -43.84
C ASN A 32 -1.60 3.49 -42.49
N THR A 33 -1.39 4.73 -42.06
CA THR A 33 -1.85 5.25 -40.76
C THR A 33 -3.21 5.93 -40.82
N LYS A 34 -3.89 5.93 -41.98
CA LYS A 34 -5.18 6.62 -42.20
C LYS A 34 -6.27 6.22 -41.20
N ASN A 35 -6.30 4.95 -40.79
CA ASN A 35 -7.33 4.40 -39.91
C ASN A 35 -6.83 4.17 -38.47
N ILE A 36 -5.68 4.73 -38.11
CA ILE A 36 -5.17 4.65 -36.74
C ILE A 36 -5.80 5.78 -35.92
N LEU A 37 -6.40 5.42 -34.78
CA LEU A 37 -6.88 6.40 -33.81
C LEU A 37 -5.70 6.95 -33.01
N PHE A 38 -5.55 8.27 -33.02
CA PHE A 38 -4.56 8.97 -32.21
C PHE A 38 -5.24 9.59 -31.00
N ILE A 39 -4.73 9.25 -29.81
CA ILE A 39 -5.14 9.86 -28.54
C ILE A 39 -3.91 10.54 -27.96
N VAL A 40 -4.01 11.85 -27.74
CA VAL A 40 -2.94 12.66 -27.16
C VAL A 40 -3.44 13.22 -25.84
N SER A 41 -2.62 13.15 -24.79
CA SER A 41 -2.97 13.65 -23.46
C SER A 41 -1.78 14.38 -22.85
N GLY A 42 -2.06 15.45 -22.09
CA GLY A 42 -1.05 16.25 -21.41
C GLY A 42 -1.64 17.06 -20.26
N ALA A 43 -0.77 17.62 -19.42
CA ALA A 43 -1.14 18.57 -18.38
C ALA A 43 -0.80 19.99 -18.85
N PHE A 44 -1.81 20.80 -19.11
CA PHE A 44 -1.68 22.13 -19.71
C PHE A 44 -1.77 23.22 -18.64
N GLY A 45 -0.70 23.37 -17.84
CA GLY A 45 -0.66 24.41 -16.80
C GLY A 45 -0.68 25.82 -17.41
N GLY A 46 -1.53 26.71 -16.89
CA GLY A 46 -1.66 28.10 -17.34
C GLY A 46 -2.61 28.29 -18.53
N LEU A 47 -3.17 27.21 -19.09
CA LEU A 47 -4.17 27.30 -20.15
C LEU A 47 -5.45 28.00 -19.68
N GLU A 48 -5.82 27.81 -18.41
CA GLU A 48 -6.94 28.48 -17.76
C GLU A 48 -6.83 30.02 -17.83
N ASP A 49 -5.62 30.58 -17.73
CA ASP A 49 -5.40 32.02 -17.77
C ASP A 49 -5.62 32.58 -19.18
N ILE A 50 -5.22 31.82 -20.21
CA ILE A 50 -5.45 32.16 -21.62
C ILE A 50 -6.94 32.17 -21.91
N ILE A 51 -7.64 31.10 -21.51
CA ILE A 51 -9.10 30.97 -21.68
C ILE A 51 -9.82 32.12 -20.98
N ASN A 52 -9.44 32.43 -19.74
CA ASN A 52 -10.03 33.53 -18.97
C ASN A 52 -9.79 34.90 -19.63
N LYS A 53 -8.59 35.15 -20.17
CA LYS A 53 -8.32 36.40 -20.92
C LYS A 53 -9.22 36.53 -22.13
N ARG A 54 -9.45 35.45 -22.88
CA ARG A 54 -10.37 35.45 -24.02
C ARG A 54 -11.81 35.73 -23.58
N LEU A 55 -12.31 35.02 -22.57
CA LEU A 55 -13.69 35.18 -22.08
C LEU A 55 -13.94 36.62 -21.58
N ASN A 56 -12.97 37.20 -20.88
CA ASN A 56 -13.07 38.58 -20.38
C ASN A 56 -12.97 39.64 -21.49
N LYS A 57 -12.19 39.41 -22.56
CA LYS A 57 -12.13 40.32 -23.71
C LYS A 57 -13.47 40.43 -24.45
N GLN A 58 -14.28 39.37 -24.46
CA GLN A 58 -15.61 39.39 -25.08
C GLN A 58 -16.64 40.20 -24.28
N ALA A 59 -16.41 40.45 -22.99
CA ALA A 59 -17.34 41.15 -22.09
C ALA A 59 -17.27 42.70 -22.15
N ILE A 60 -16.47 43.28 -23.05
CA ILE A 60 -16.21 44.74 -23.10
C ILE A 60 -17.41 45.55 -23.69
N GLY A 61 -18.49 44.91 -24.12
CA GLY A 61 -19.69 45.58 -24.63
C GLY A 61 -20.96 45.22 -23.86
N PHE A 62 -21.48 46.20 -23.10
CA PHE A 62 -22.77 46.17 -22.37
C PHE A 62 -22.82 45.34 -21.06
N ASP A 63 -22.74 46.07 -19.94
CA ASP A 63 -23.21 45.73 -18.59
C ASP A 63 -22.53 44.57 -17.80
N LYS A 64 -21.95 44.97 -16.65
CA LYS A 64 -21.56 44.23 -15.42
C LYS A 64 -20.32 43.32 -15.35
N SER A 65 -19.54 43.64 -14.30
CA SER A 65 -18.64 42.82 -13.45
C SER A 65 -17.72 41.82 -14.15
N GLN A 66 -16.40 41.96 -13.94
CA GLN A 66 -15.43 40.89 -14.19
C GLN A 66 -15.97 39.57 -13.61
N VAL A 67 -16.45 38.67 -14.48
CA VAL A 67 -16.82 37.33 -14.07
C VAL A 67 -15.51 36.59 -13.85
N ARG A 68 -15.00 36.61 -12.63
CA ARG A 68 -14.01 35.62 -12.21
C ARG A 68 -14.73 34.28 -12.24
N HIS A 69 -14.47 33.50 -13.28
CA HIS A 69 -14.77 32.08 -13.22
C HIS A 69 -13.86 31.48 -12.14
N GLU A 70 -14.39 31.31 -10.93
CA GLU A 70 -13.61 30.86 -9.76
C GLU A 70 -13.18 29.40 -9.87
N ASP A 71 -13.91 28.59 -10.65
CA ASP A 71 -13.61 27.17 -10.82
C ASP A 71 -12.80 26.91 -12.10
N ARG A 72 -11.53 26.59 -11.93
CA ARG A 72 -10.58 26.17 -12.97
C ARG A 72 -11.15 25.07 -13.88
N GLN A 73 -11.88 24.12 -13.30
CA GLN A 73 -12.43 22.98 -14.04
C GLN A 73 -13.45 23.44 -15.08
N SER A 74 -14.32 24.36 -14.69
CA SER A 74 -15.33 24.95 -15.57
C SER A 74 -14.69 25.73 -16.71
N VAL A 75 -13.60 26.44 -16.44
CA VAL A 75 -12.85 27.22 -17.43
C VAL A 75 -12.23 26.31 -18.48
N LEU A 76 -11.54 25.25 -18.06
CA LEU A 76 -10.89 24.32 -18.98
C LEU A 76 -11.88 23.66 -19.94
N LYS A 77 -13.12 23.38 -19.50
CA LYS A 77 -14.19 22.83 -20.35
C LYS A 77 -14.61 23.76 -21.50
N MET A 78 -14.29 25.05 -21.41
CA MET A 78 -14.58 26.05 -22.44
C MET A 78 -13.43 26.24 -23.45
N VAL A 79 -12.41 25.37 -23.41
CA VAL A 79 -11.26 25.45 -24.33
C VAL A 79 -11.69 25.43 -25.80
N LYS A 80 -11.04 26.25 -26.62
CA LYS A 80 -11.16 26.27 -28.08
C LYS A 80 -9.78 26.17 -28.73
N THR A 81 -9.77 25.90 -30.04
CA THR A 81 -8.55 25.80 -30.85
C THR A 81 -7.65 27.03 -30.76
N GLU A 82 -8.23 28.24 -30.71
CA GLU A 82 -7.46 29.48 -30.57
C GLU A 82 -6.68 29.57 -29.26
N ASP A 83 -7.21 29.02 -28.15
CA ASP A 83 -6.50 29.00 -26.87
C ASP A 83 -5.29 28.06 -26.92
N LEU A 84 -5.41 26.93 -27.63
CA LEU A 84 -4.32 25.97 -27.81
C LEU A 84 -3.21 26.54 -28.70
N ILE A 85 -3.58 27.34 -29.71
CA ILE A 85 -2.62 28.05 -30.55
C ILE A 85 -1.89 29.13 -29.73
N GLU A 86 -2.62 29.94 -28.95
CA GLU A 86 -2.00 30.94 -28.05
C GLU A 86 -1.13 30.27 -26.97
N TYR A 87 -1.49 29.06 -26.52
CA TYR A 87 -0.67 28.25 -25.62
C TYR A 87 0.66 27.78 -26.24
N GLY A 88 0.74 27.70 -27.57
CA GLY A 88 1.96 27.38 -28.32
C GLY A 88 1.86 26.20 -29.28
N PHE A 89 0.68 25.66 -29.54
CA PHE A 89 0.51 24.64 -30.58
C PHE A 89 0.45 25.23 -31.98
N GLU A 90 1.06 24.53 -32.94
CA GLU A 90 0.92 24.84 -34.35
C GLU A 90 -0.51 24.61 -34.85
N SER A 91 -1.03 25.53 -35.66
CA SER A 91 -2.42 25.51 -36.15
C SER A 91 -2.75 24.25 -36.95
N GLU A 92 -1.80 23.79 -37.80
CA GLU A 92 -1.95 22.55 -38.57
C GLU A 92 -2.04 21.30 -37.69
N PHE A 93 -1.38 21.33 -36.53
CA PHE A 93 -1.39 20.20 -35.60
C PHE A 93 -2.72 20.13 -34.85
N VAL A 94 -3.18 21.26 -34.28
CA VAL A 94 -4.49 21.29 -33.59
C VAL A 94 -5.64 21.02 -34.56
N GLY A 95 -5.52 21.43 -35.82
CA GLY A 95 -6.49 21.10 -36.87
C GLY A 95 -6.67 19.59 -37.11
N ARG A 96 -5.67 18.76 -36.76
CA ARG A 96 -5.76 17.29 -36.83
C ARG A 96 -6.38 16.66 -35.58
N LEU A 97 -6.67 17.45 -34.54
CA LEU A 97 -7.26 17.03 -33.27
C LEU A 97 -8.66 17.66 -33.09
N PRO A 98 -9.68 17.21 -33.84
CA PRO A 98 -11.00 17.83 -33.82
C PRO A 98 -11.80 17.56 -32.54
N VAL A 99 -11.36 16.62 -31.70
CA VAL A 99 -12.05 16.23 -30.47
C VAL A 99 -11.14 16.54 -29.27
N THR A 100 -11.64 17.39 -28.38
CA THR A 100 -10.97 17.75 -27.13
C THR A 100 -11.81 17.27 -25.95
N VAL A 101 -11.17 16.59 -25.00
CA VAL A 101 -11.80 16.12 -23.77
C VAL A 101 -11.02 16.65 -22.58
N VAL A 102 -11.74 17.20 -21.60
CA VAL A 102 -11.16 17.70 -20.35
C VAL A 102 -11.46 16.70 -19.25
N LEU A 103 -10.41 16.20 -18.60
CA LEU A 103 -10.55 15.30 -17.45
C LEU A 103 -10.85 16.11 -16.19
N ASN A 104 -11.71 15.56 -15.33
CA ASN A 104 -11.99 16.18 -14.03
C ASN A 104 -10.80 15.99 -13.07
N ASP A 105 -10.61 16.95 -12.18
CA ASP A 105 -9.67 16.83 -11.08
C ASP A 105 -10.09 15.69 -10.15
N LEU A 106 -9.10 15.06 -9.53
CA LEU A 106 -9.31 13.89 -8.70
C LEU A 106 -9.56 14.33 -7.26
N ASP A 107 -10.78 14.14 -6.79
CA ASP A 107 -11.18 14.36 -5.40
C ASP A 107 -10.90 13.13 -4.52
N GLU A 108 -11.13 13.28 -3.21
CA GLU A 108 -10.97 12.20 -2.23
C GLU A 108 -11.87 10.98 -2.56
N GLU A 109 -13.10 11.23 -2.98
CA GLU A 109 -14.05 10.18 -3.36
C GLU A 109 -13.62 9.46 -4.65
N GLY A 110 -13.06 10.18 -5.62
CA GLY A 110 -12.47 9.63 -6.84
C GLY A 110 -11.27 8.73 -6.55
N LEU A 111 -10.38 9.15 -5.65
CA LEU A 111 -9.26 8.32 -5.16
C LEU A 111 -9.76 7.04 -4.48
N TYR A 112 -10.76 7.16 -3.61
CA TYR A 112 -11.37 6.00 -2.96
C TYR A 112 -12.00 5.02 -3.98
N LYS A 113 -12.71 5.52 -4.99
CA LYS A 113 -13.25 4.69 -6.07
C LYS A 113 -12.16 3.97 -6.87
N ILE A 114 -11.03 4.61 -7.12
CA ILE A 114 -9.87 3.97 -7.75
C ILE A 114 -9.34 2.83 -6.89
N LEU A 115 -9.23 3.03 -5.57
CA LEU A 115 -8.75 1.99 -4.65
C LEU A 115 -9.74 0.83 -4.50
N LYS A 116 -11.04 1.12 -4.43
CA LYS A 116 -12.11 0.12 -4.30
C LYS A 116 -12.32 -0.72 -5.57
N ASN A 117 -11.88 -0.23 -6.72
CA ASN A 117 -12.02 -0.94 -7.98
C ASN A 117 -11.26 -2.29 -7.92
N LYS A 118 -11.91 -3.37 -8.38
CA LYS A 118 -11.29 -4.70 -8.45
C LYS A 118 -10.01 -4.77 -9.30
N TYR A 119 -9.83 -3.81 -10.22
CA TYR A 119 -8.66 -3.67 -11.08
C TYR A 119 -7.66 -2.63 -10.57
N SER A 120 -7.79 -2.19 -9.31
CA SER A 120 -6.86 -1.24 -8.71
C SER A 120 -5.46 -1.83 -8.68
N THR A 121 -4.56 -1.31 -9.51
CA THR A 121 -3.18 -1.80 -9.63
C THR A 121 -2.39 -1.59 -8.34
N VAL A 122 -2.69 -0.54 -7.57
CA VAL A 122 -2.05 -0.27 -6.28
C VAL A 122 -2.42 -1.34 -5.26
N VAL A 123 -3.72 -1.65 -5.12
CA VAL A 123 -4.19 -2.68 -4.18
C VAL A 123 -3.74 -4.06 -4.62
N LEU A 124 -3.93 -4.40 -5.91
CA LEU A 124 -3.50 -5.68 -6.46
C LEU A 124 -1.99 -5.89 -6.35
N GLY A 125 -1.21 -4.85 -6.64
CA GLY A 125 0.26 -4.87 -6.50
C GLY A 125 0.67 -5.25 -5.09
N LYS A 126 0.16 -4.54 -4.07
CA LYS A 126 0.48 -4.86 -2.67
C LYS A 126 -0.02 -6.22 -2.22
N LYS A 127 -1.19 -6.66 -2.69
CA LYS A 127 -1.64 -8.04 -2.44
C LYS A 127 -0.70 -9.07 -3.03
N LEU A 128 -0.19 -8.85 -4.24
CA LEU A 128 0.77 -9.75 -4.89
C LEU A 128 2.12 -9.75 -4.17
N ASP A 129 2.61 -8.59 -3.73
CA ASP A 129 3.86 -8.45 -2.98
C ASP A 129 3.82 -9.30 -1.69
N PHE A 130 2.77 -9.17 -0.89
CA PHE A 130 2.59 -10.00 0.32
C PHE A 130 2.37 -11.48 0.00
N ARG A 131 1.63 -11.78 -1.07
CA ARG A 131 1.36 -13.15 -1.51
C ARG A 131 2.64 -13.88 -1.94
N ALA A 132 3.64 -13.17 -2.46
CA ALA A 132 4.95 -13.75 -2.77
C ALA A 132 5.64 -14.34 -1.53
N TYR A 133 5.33 -13.82 -0.34
CA TYR A 133 5.78 -14.34 0.96
C TYR A 133 4.77 -15.29 1.62
N GLY A 134 3.70 -15.67 0.92
CA GLY A 134 2.64 -16.53 1.44
C GLY A 134 1.74 -15.85 2.48
N ILE A 135 1.63 -14.52 2.45
CA ILE A 135 0.77 -13.73 3.34
C ILE A 135 -0.42 -13.21 2.55
N ASP A 136 -1.64 -13.51 3.03
CA ASP A 136 -2.88 -12.98 2.46
C ASP A 136 -3.15 -11.58 3.00
N LEU A 137 -3.32 -10.61 2.10
CA LEU A 137 -3.50 -9.20 2.42
C LEU A 137 -4.92 -8.76 2.06
N GLU A 138 -5.67 -8.31 3.06
CA GLU A 138 -7.02 -7.75 2.90
C GLU A 138 -7.06 -6.31 3.34
N PHE A 139 -7.93 -5.51 2.70
CA PHE A 139 -8.16 -4.11 3.07
C PHE A 139 -9.63 -3.94 3.42
N THR A 140 -9.89 -3.29 4.54
CA THR A 140 -11.25 -2.87 4.91
C THR A 140 -11.66 -1.65 4.10
N ASP A 141 -12.97 -1.44 3.94
CA ASP A 141 -13.51 -0.26 3.23
C ASP A 141 -13.07 1.06 3.90
N GLU A 142 -13.03 1.07 5.23
CA GLU A 142 -12.58 2.23 6.02
C GLU A 142 -11.10 2.54 5.81
N ALA A 143 -10.25 1.51 5.76
CA ALA A 143 -8.83 1.70 5.45
C ALA A 143 -8.65 2.32 4.06
N LEU A 144 -9.38 1.85 3.04
CA LEU A 144 -9.29 2.40 1.69
C LEU A 144 -9.72 3.87 1.65
N ARG A 145 -10.80 4.25 2.37
CA ARG A 145 -11.20 5.66 2.49
C ARG A 145 -10.11 6.49 3.15
N MET A 146 -9.52 6.00 4.23
CA MET A 146 -8.47 6.72 4.93
C MET A 146 -7.21 6.89 4.08
N LEU A 147 -6.80 5.85 3.35
CA LEU A 147 -5.67 5.90 2.43
C LEU A 147 -5.93 6.91 1.30
N ALA A 148 -7.15 6.95 0.75
CA ALA A 148 -7.57 7.97 -0.21
C ALA A 148 -7.49 9.38 0.37
N SER A 149 -8.00 9.58 1.59
CA SER A 149 -7.94 10.87 2.31
C SER A 149 -6.50 11.36 2.50
N LYS A 150 -5.62 10.44 2.94
CA LYS A 150 -4.19 10.74 3.11
C LYS A 150 -3.54 11.10 1.78
N ALA A 151 -3.84 10.38 0.70
CA ALA A 151 -3.29 10.64 -0.63
C ALA A 151 -3.79 11.98 -1.21
N TYR A 152 -5.06 12.33 -1.00
CA TYR A 152 -5.63 13.60 -1.43
C TYR A 152 -4.89 14.78 -0.77
N LYS A 153 -4.55 14.66 0.52
CA LYS A 153 -3.76 15.66 1.25
C LYS A 153 -2.34 15.84 0.70
N GLU A 154 -1.75 14.82 0.08
CA GLU A 154 -0.43 14.92 -0.56
C GLU A 154 -0.44 15.74 -1.87
N ARG A 155 -1.62 16.06 -2.44
CA ARG A 155 -1.80 16.89 -3.67
C ARG A 155 -1.01 16.42 -4.90
N THR A 156 -0.69 15.13 -4.98
CA THR A 156 0.03 14.53 -6.11
C THR A 156 -0.87 13.70 -7.04
N GLY A 157 -2.19 13.78 -6.85
CA GLY A 157 -3.17 12.99 -7.60
C GLY A 157 -3.05 11.48 -7.34
N ALA A 158 -3.38 10.65 -8.33
CA ALA A 158 -3.33 9.19 -8.20
C ALA A 158 -1.92 8.64 -7.91
N ARG A 159 -0.84 9.39 -8.21
CA ARG A 159 0.53 9.00 -7.85
C ARG A 159 0.75 8.98 -6.33
N GLY A 160 0.01 9.80 -5.59
CA GLY A 160 0.04 9.82 -4.12
C GLY A 160 -0.45 8.53 -3.48
N LEU A 161 -1.31 7.77 -4.17
CA LEU A 161 -1.80 6.48 -3.67
C LEU A 161 -0.65 5.52 -3.38
N LEU A 162 0.32 5.42 -4.29
CA LEU A 162 1.46 4.51 -4.12
C LEU A 162 2.33 4.92 -2.92
N SER A 163 2.61 6.22 -2.79
CA SER A 163 3.37 6.81 -1.66
C SER A 163 2.71 6.47 -0.31
N VAL A 164 1.40 6.65 -0.20
CA VAL A 164 0.67 6.39 1.04
C VAL A 164 0.66 4.90 1.38
N PHE A 165 0.42 4.02 0.41
CA PHE A 165 0.48 2.58 0.63
C PHE A 165 1.87 2.12 1.08
N GLU A 166 2.92 2.62 0.42
CA GLU A 166 4.31 2.31 0.78
C GLU A 166 4.62 2.72 2.22
N LYS A 167 4.31 3.97 2.59
CA LYS A 167 4.52 4.48 3.95
C LYS A 167 3.79 3.64 5.01
N THR A 168 2.58 3.19 4.71
CA THR A 168 1.78 2.38 5.64
C THR A 168 2.31 0.94 5.75
N LEU A 169 2.71 0.30 4.64
CA LEU A 169 2.94 -1.14 4.59
C LEU A 169 4.42 -1.57 4.62
N ILE A 170 5.37 -0.69 4.29
CA ILE A 170 6.80 -1.05 4.17
C ILE A 170 7.38 -1.74 5.41
N LYS A 171 6.91 -1.37 6.62
CA LYS A 171 7.38 -2.01 7.86
C LYS A 171 6.83 -3.42 8.01
N PHE A 172 5.58 -3.66 7.60
CA PHE A 172 4.97 -4.98 7.58
C PHE A 172 5.66 -5.86 6.54
N GLU A 173 5.90 -5.35 5.33
CA GLU A 173 6.60 -6.05 4.25
C GLU A 173 8.00 -6.51 4.66
N LYS A 174 8.74 -5.67 5.40
CA LYS A 174 10.09 -6.02 5.88
C LYS A 174 10.10 -7.04 7.02
N THR A 175 9.03 -7.12 7.81
CA THR A 175 9.05 -7.84 9.09
C THR A 175 8.26 -9.14 9.05
N LEU A 176 7.06 -9.13 8.47
CA LEU A 176 6.17 -10.29 8.48
C LEU A 176 6.72 -11.53 7.74
N PRO A 177 7.51 -11.42 6.66
CA PRO A 177 8.08 -12.61 6.01
C PRO A 177 8.97 -13.46 6.93
N SER A 178 9.50 -12.88 8.01
CA SER A 178 10.32 -13.58 9.02
C SER A 178 9.47 -14.18 10.17
N THR A 179 8.15 -14.26 10.01
CA THR A 179 7.19 -14.71 11.04
C THR A 179 6.30 -15.83 10.52
N ASP A 180 5.49 -16.44 11.40
CA ASP A 180 4.53 -17.49 10.99
C ASP A 180 3.18 -16.90 10.54
N ILE A 181 3.07 -15.57 10.48
CA ILE A 181 1.83 -14.88 10.15
C ILE A 181 1.51 -15.07 8.67
N LYS A 182 0.29 -15.55 8.38
CA LYS A 182 -0.19 -15.84 7.02
C LYS A 182 -1.29 -14.91 6.53
N LYS A 183 -1.80 -14.01 7.38
CA LYS A 183 -2.86 -13.07 7.03
C LYS A 183 -2.62 -11.72 7.69
N LEU A 184 -2.78 -10.65 6.93
CA LEU A 184 -2.79 -9.27 7.40
C LEU A 184 -4.06 -8.59 6.90
N THR A 185 -4.87 -8.07 7.82
CA THR A 185 -6.02 -7.23 7.48
C THR A 185 -5.63 -5.78 7.77
N VAL A 186 -5.66 -4.94 6.74
CA VAL A 186 -5.42 -3.50 6.83
C VAL A 186 -6.74 -2.81 7.15
N ASP A 187 -6.88 -2.44 8.41
CA ASP A 187 -8.00 -1.68 8.94
C ASP A 187 -7.60 -0.22 9.21
N ARG A 188 -8.51 0.54 9.82
CA ARG A 188 -8.27 1.91 10.22
C ARG A 188 -7.03 2.04 11.12
N GLU A 189 -6.87 1.16 12.09
CA GLU A 189 -5.80 1.23 13.08
C GLU A 189 -4.44 1.00 12.43
N VAL A 190 -4.33 0.06 11.49
CA VAL A 190 -3.11 -0.16 10.69
C VAL A 190 -2.72 1.10 9.92
N VAL A 191 -3.69 1.84 9.40
CA VAL A 191 -3.43 3.06 8.64
C VAL A 191 -3.03 4.23 9.56
N GLU A 192 -3.63 4.37 10.74
CA GLU A 192 -3.34 5.45 11.71
C GLU A 192 -2.04 5.19 12.48
N HIS A 193 -1.86 3.98 13.01
CA HIS A 193 -0.80 3.59 13.94
C HIS A 193 -0.06 2.31 13.47
N PRO A 194 0.54 2.30 12.28
CA PRO A 194 1.13 1.10 11.68
C PRO A 194 2.18 0.43 12.57
N GLU A 195 2.98 1.21 13.29
CA GLU A 195 4.04 0.67 14.15
C GLU A 195 3.50 -0.02 15.41
N GLU A 196 2.45 0.53 16.01
CA GLU A 196 1.85 -0.02 17.23
C GLU A 196 1.15 -1.34 16.90
N VAL A 197 0.39 -1.37 15.81
CA VAL A 197 -0.26 -2.59 15.33
C VAL A 197 0.77 -3.65 14.97
N LEU A 198 1.85 -3.30 14.26
CA LEU A 198 2.92 -4.25 13.96
C LEU A 198 3.54 -4.83 15.24
N LYS A 199 3.85 -4.00 16.24
CA LYS A 199 4.40 -4.47 17.52
C LYS A 199 3.45 -5.46 18.20
N ARG A 200 2.14 -5.17 18.22
CA ARG A 200 1.12 -6.06 18.81
C ARG A 200 1.00 -7.38 18.06
N ILE A 201 1.03 -7.34 16.73
CA ILE A 201 1.03 -8.54 15.88
C ILE A 201 2.25 -9.42 16.19
N LEU A 202 3.45 -8.84 16.23
CA LEU A 202 4.69 -9.58 16.54
C LEU A 202 4.72 -10.13 17.97
N LEU A 203 4.19 -9.37 18.94
CA LEU A 203 4.03 -9.84 20.31
C LEU A 203 3.18 -11.12 20.33
N SER A 204 2.02 -11.08 19.67
CA SER A 204 1.10 -12.22 19.61
C SER A 204 1.71 -13.45 18.93
N ASP A 205 2.52 -13.28 17.87
CA ASP A 205 3.22 -14.37 17.19
C ASP A 205 4.25 -15.06 18.10
N ASN A 206 5.06 -14.27 18.82
CA ASN A 206 6.08 -14.80 19.71
C ASN A 206 5.48 -15.57 20.90
N ILE A 207 4.41 -15.04 21.50
CA ILE A 207 3.70 -15.71 22.60
C ILE A 207 3.09 -17.03 22.11
N ARG A 208 2.43 -17.02 20.94
CA ARG A 208 1.85 -18.23 20.35
C ARG A 208 2.91 -19.29 20.05
N LYS A 209 4.08 -18.90 19.55
CA LYS A 209 5.22 -19.80 19.34
C LYS A 209 5.68 -20.45 20.65
N PHE A 210 5.84 -19.65 21.70
CA PHE A 210 6.19 -20.15 23.03
C PHE A 210 5.13 -21.12 23.57
N GLN A 211 3.85 -20.74 23.57
CA GLN A 211 2.73 -21.60 24.01
C GLN A 211 2.69 -22.93 23.25
N LYS A 212 2.88 -22.89 21.92
CA LYS A 212 2.90 -24.08 21.08
C LYS A 212 4.08 -25.00 21.39
N GLU A 213 5.29 -24.46 21.51
CA GLU A 213 6.46 -25.26 21.86
C GLU A 213 6.36 -25.85 23.27
N PHE A 214 5.85 -25.09 24.24
CA PHE A 214 5.66 -25.57 25.60
C PHE A 214 4.61 -26.68 25.67
N LEU A 215 3.51 -26.55 24.93
CA LEU A 215 2.50 -27.59 24.80
C LEU A 215 3.08 -28.86 24.18
N ILE A 216 3.83 -28.76 23.09
CA ILE A 216 4.43 -29.92 22.41
C ILE A 216 5.45 -30.63 23.32
N LYS A 217 6.30 -29.87 24.03
CA LYS A 217 7.37 -30.44 24.89
C LYS A 217 6.83 -31.00 26.20
N HIS A 218 5.84 -30.35 26.81
CA HIS A 218 5.44 -30.63 28.18
C HIS A 218 4.01 -31.12 28.34
N GLY A 219 3.17 -31.01 27.31
CA GLY A 219 1.75 -31.39 27.36
C GLY A 219 0.87 -30.41 28.12
N ILE A 220 1.35 -29.19 28.36
CA ILE A 220 0.67 -28.17 29.20
C ILE A 220 0.28 -26.97 28.34
N VAL A 221 -0.96 -26.53 28.47
CA VAL A 221 -1.46 -25.29 27.85
C VAL A 221 -1.16 -24.12 28.80
N MET A 222 -0.31 -23.19 28.38
CA MET A 222 -0.12 -21.94 29.10
C MET A 222 -0.95 -20.82 28.51
N GLU A 223 -1.58 -20.04 29.38
CA GLU A 223 -2.28 -18.81 29.06
C GLU A 223 -1.60 -17.64 29.76
N PHE A 224 -1.74 -16.43 29.21
CA PHE A 224 -1.13 -15.23 29.79
C PHE A 224 -2.20 -14.16 29.97
N GLU A 225 -2.18 -13.51 31.14
CA GLU A 225 -2.96 -12.30 31.36
C GLU A 225 -2.33 -11.10 30.64
N ASP A 226 -3.15 -10.12 30.26
CA ASP A 226 -2.70 -8.92 29.54
C ASP A 226 -1.62 -8.16 30.31
N GLU A 227 -1.75 -8.06 31.64
CA GLU A 227 -0.75 -7.43 32.52
C GLU A 227 0.58 -8.19 32.51
N ALA A 228 0.54 -9.53 32.51
CA ALA A 228 1.72 -10.37 32.43
C ALA A 228 2.45 -10.16 31.10
N LEU A 229 1.72 -10.07 29.99
CA LEU A 229 2.29 -9.82 28.66
C LEU A 229 2.97 -8.46 28.55
N GLN A 230 2.40 -7.42 29.15
CA GLN A 230 3.01 -6.08 29.18
C GLN A 230 4.36 -6.11 29.92
N ILE A 231 4.42 -6.73 31.09
CA ILE A 231 5.65 -6.82 31.89
C ILE A 231 6.70 -7.66 31.18
N ILE A 232 6.30 -8.80 30.60
CA ILE A 232 7.19 -9.65 29.79
C ILE A 232 7.79 -8.84 28.64
N GLN A 233 6.99 -8.04 27.95
CA GLN A 233 7.45 -7.22 26.85
C GLN A 233 8.47 -6.16 27.29
N GLU A 234 8.21 -5.46 28.40
CA GLU A 234 9.12 -4.46 28.95
C GLU A 234 10.44 -5.09 29.40
N LYS A 235 10.39 -6.18 30.16
CA LYS A 235 11.57 -6.88 30.66
C LYS A 235 12.39 -7.53 29.55
N ALA A 236 11.74 -8.17 28.56
CA ALA A 236 12.42 -8.75 27.41
C ALA A 236 13.16 -7.67 26.59
N ARG A 237 12.53 -6.50 26.40
CA ARG A 237 13.18 -5.36 25.74
C ARG A 237 14.37 -4.84 26.55
N ALA A 238 14.23 -4.69 27.87
CA ALA A 238 15.31 -4.24 28.74
C ALA A 238 16.51 -5.20 28.73
N ALA A 239 16.25 -6.51 28.62
CA ALA A 239 17.27 -7.54 28.52
C ALA A 239 17.88 -7.68 27.11
N GLY A 240 17.31 -7.03 26.09
CA GLY A 240 17.75 -7.18 24.69
C GLY A 240 17.45 -8.55 24.09
N MET A 241 16.47 -9.28 24.63
CA MET A 241 16.13 -10.65 24.25
C MET A 241 14.83 -10.69 23.44
N SER A 242 14.66 -11.74 22.63
CA SER A 242 13.34 -12.00 22.03
C SER A 242 12.35 -12.40 23.12
N ILE A 243 11.06 -12.06 22.94
CA ILE A 243 10.02 -12.39 23.92
C ILE A 243 9.95 -13.89 24.16
N LYS A 244 10.08 -14.68 23.08
CA LYS A 244 10.13 -16.14 23.17
C LYS A 244 11.27 -16.60 24.08
N GLN A 245 12.50 -16.12 23.81
CA GLN A 245 13.69 -16.50 24.59
C GLN A 245 13.56 -16.07 26.05
N TYR A 246 13.04 -14.88 26.30
CA TYR A 246 12.79 -14.41 27.66
C TYR A 246 11.77 -15.29 28.39
N CYS A 247 10.69 -15.71 27.73
CA CYS A 247 9.73 -16.66 28.31
C CYS A 247 10.34 -18.05 28.54
N ASP A 248 11.16 -18.54 27.62
CA ASP A 248 11.88 -19.82 27.76
C ASP A 248 12.77 -19.82 29.02
N ASP A 249 13.49 -18.72 29.27
CA ASP A 249 14.36 -18.57 30.43
C ASP A 249 13.55 -18.38 31.72
N LEU A 250 12.50 -17.55 31.68
CA LEU A 250 11.69 -17.20 32.84
C LEU A 250 10.89 -18.39 33.39
N PHE A 251 10.37 -19.24 32.49
CA PHE A 251 9.48 -20.35 32.85
C PHE A 251 10.14 -21.72 32.73
N HIS A 252 11.46 -21.80 32.77
CA HIS A 252 12.18 -23.07 32.58
C HIS A 252 11.82 -24.14 33.64
N ASP A 253 11.52 -23.73 34.88
CA ASP A 253 11.17 -24.60 36.00
C ASP A 253 9.67 -24.95 36.06
N TYR A 254 8.83 -24.16 35.40
CA TYR A 254 7.37 -24.28 35.48
C TYR A 254 6.83 -25.65 35.05
N PRO A 255 7.36 -26.31 33.99
CA PRO A 255 6.91 -27.65 33.64
C PRO A 255 6.97 -28.66 34.78
N TYR A 256 7.99 -28.60 35.63
CA TYR A 256 8.16 -29.54 36.74
C TYR A 256 7.12 -29.29 37.82
N GLY A 257 6.94 -28.02 38.22
CA GLY A 257 5.95 -27.63 39.23
C GLY A 257 4.52 -27.98 38.82
N ILE A 258 4.16 -27.68 37.57
CA ILE A 258 2.81 -27.93 37.04
C ILE A 258 2.52 -29.43 36.93
N LYS A 259 3.51 -30.24 36.52
CA LYS A 259 3.36 -31.72 36.44
C LYS A 259 3.14 -32.37 37.80
N LEU A 260 3.75 -31.86 38.87
CA LEU A 260 3.50 -32.36 40.23
C LEU A 260 2.02 -32.21 40.62
N MET A 261 1.39 -31.12 40.19
CA MET A 261 -0.01 -30.83 40.48
C MET A 261 -0.99 -31.56 39.54
N ASN A 262 -0.48 -32.23 38.50
CA ASN A 262 -1.24 -32.90 37.45
C ASN A 262 -2.22 -31.95 36.73
N LEU A 263 -1.78 -30.72 36.46
CA LEU A 263 -2.57 -29.71 35.73
C LEU A 263 -2.22 -29.73 34.24
N GLU A 264 -3.25 -29.69 33.40
CA GLU A 264 -3.11 -29.61 31.94
C GLU A 264 -3.09 -28.17 31.41
N ARG A 265 -3.55 -27.21 32.24
CA ARG A 265 -3.62 -25.79 31.91
C ARG A 265 -3.09 -24.94 33.06
N PHE A 266 -2.37 -23.88 32.73
CA PHE A 266 -1.83 -22.94 33.71
C PHE A 266 -1.86 -21.50 33.18
N THR A 267 -2.34 -20.57 34.01
CA THR A 267 -2.44 -19.15 33.63
C THR A 267 -1.31 -18.37 34.30
N ILE A 268 -0.50 -17.70 33.49
CA ILE A 268 0.57 -16.81 33.92
C ILE A 268 -0.02 -15.44 34.25
N THR A 269 0.00 -15.14 35.54
CA THR A 269 -0.43 -13.86 36.10
C THR A 269 0.74 -12.89 36.20
N LYS A 270 0.46 -11.63 36.51
CA LYS A 270 1.50 -10.63 36.82
C LYS A 270 2.50 -11.11 37.89
N ALA A 271 2.01 -11.71 38.98
CA ALA A 271 2.85 -12.20 40.07
C ALA A 271 3.83 -13.30 39.60
N ALA A 272 3.39 -14.16 38.68
CA ALA A 272 4.21 -15.21 38.09
C ALA A 272 5.38 -14.66 37.23
N VAL A 273 5.26 -13.43 36.72
CA VAL A 273 6.32 -12.75 35.95
C VAL A 273 7.26 -11.94 36.85
N GLU A 274 6.75 -11.44 37.97
CA GLU A 274 7.53 -10.65 38.93
C GLU A 274 8.43 -11.53 39.81
N ASP A 275 7.90 -12.65 40.34
CA ASP A 275 8.64 -13.64 41.12
C ASP A 275 8.30 -15.07 40.64
N PRO A 276 8.95 -15.56 39.57
CA PRO A 276 8.59 -16.83 38.95
C PRO A 276 8.75 -18.03 39.87
N GLN A 277 9.88 -18.11 40.62
CA GLN A 277 10.16 -19.23 41.50
C GLN A 277 9.33 -19.17 42.77
N GLY A 278 9.21 -18.00 43.42
CA GLY A 278 8.36 -17.87 44.60
C GLY A 278 6.89 -18.16 44.29
N TYR A 279 6.41 -17.71 43.12
CA TYR A 279 5.04 -17.96 42.69
C TYR A 279 4.74 -19.45 42.51
N ILE A 280 5.58 -20.20 41.78
CA ILE A 280 5.32 -21.62 41.54
C ILE A 280 5.43 -22.45 42.83
N ASP A 281 6.40 -22.13 43.71
CA ASP A 281 6.56 -22.81 45.00
C ASP A 281 5.37 -22.58 45.94
N GLU A 282 4.90 -21.33 46.02
CA GLU A 282 3.73 -20.98 46.80
C GLU A 282 2.46 -21.65 46.23
N TYR A 283 2.32 -21.66 44.91
CA TYR A 283 1.19 -22.29 44.23
C TYR A 283 1.14 -23.80 44.51
N ILE A 284 2.28 -24.50 44.43
CA ILE A 284 2.39 -25.93 44.78
C ILE A 284 2.00 -26.14 46.25
N ARG A 285 2.55 -25.33 47.16
CA ARG A 285 2.26 -25.44 48.60
C ARG A 285 0.77 -25.27 48.89
N ASN A 286 0.13 -24.29 48.27
CA ASN A 286 -1.30 -24.01 48.42
C ASN A 286 -2.17 -25.11 47.82
N TYR A 287 -1.76 -25.69 46.68
CA TYR A 287 -2.50 -26.81 46.06
C TYR A 287 -2.53 -28.06 46.94
N TYR A 288 -1.41 -28.43 47.57
CA TYR A 288 -1.35 -29.60 48.46
C TYR A 288 -1.92 -29.33 49.86
N SER A 289 -1.90 -28.09 50.36
CA SER A 289 -2.52 -27.76 51.65
C SER A 289 -4.05 -27.81 51.61
N GLN A 290 -4.67 -27.54 50.46
CA GLN A 290 -6.11 -27.64 50.25
C GLN A 290 -6.61 -29.08 49.99
N LYS A 291 -5.70 -30.01 49.68
CA LYS A 291 -6.01 -31.42 49.41
C LYS A 291 -5.96 -32.33 50.65
N LYS A 292 -5.49 -31.79 51.78
CA LYS A 292 -5.54 -32.42 53.12
C LYS A 292 -6.82 -32.03 53.84
#